data_AF-A0A953EPC9-F1
#
_entry.id   AF-A0A953EPC9-F1
#
_cell.length_a   1.000
_cell.length_b   1.000
_cell.length_c   1.000
_cell.angle_alpha   90.00
_cell.angle_beta   90.00
_cell.angle_gamma   90.00
#
_symmetry.space_group_name_H-M   'P 1'
#
loop_
_entity.id
_entity.type
_entity.pdbx_description
1 polymer ?
#
loop_
_entity_poly.entity_id
_entity_poly.type
_entity_poly.pdbx_seq_one_letter_code
_entity_poly.pdbx_strand_id
1 'polypeptide(L)'
;VTLALIAELRDVLEHAFAPDRLSIDDLIRHAWPLLATPARDPLFAAVLEVAGLAAARRDPYAELAPLLVNGWIDWLTPRIEPAEPGAARREAQAAVAQLMGLLLLRQVSGATIANRAARQL
;
A
#
# COMPACT_ATOMS: atom_id res chain seq x y z
N VAL A 1 -2.63 -6.20 17.89
CA VAL A 1 -1.39 -6.44 17.10
C VAL A 1 -1.46 -5.75 15.75
N THR A 2 -2.47 -6.01 14.90
CA THR A 2 -2.57 -5.43 13.54
C THR A 2 -2.65 -3.90 13.48
N LEU A 3 -3.44 -3.24 14.35
CA LEU A 3 -3.56 -1.78 14.36
C LEU A 3 -2.26 -1.06 14.75
N ALA A 4 -1.48 -1.63 15.68
CA ALA A 4 -0.19 -1.07 16.09
C ALA A 4 0.85 -1.17 14.97
N LEU A 5 0.88 -2.30 14.25
CA LEU A 5 1.72 -2.51 13.07
C LEU A 5 1.33 -1.60 11.89
N ILE A 6 0.02 -1.34 11.71
CA ILE A 6 -0.47 -0.39 10.70
C ILE A 6 -0.02 1.05 11.04
N ALA A 7 -0.09 1.44 12.32
CA ALA A 7 0.37 2.74 12.77
C ALA A 7 1.89 2.89 12.62
N GLU A 8 2.66 1.87 13.01
CA GLU A 8 4.12 1.83 12.82
C GLU A 8 4.50 1.93 11.34
N LEU A 9 3.80 1.19 10.47
CA LEU A 9 4.06 1.27 9.04
C LEU A 9 3.79 2.66 8.47
N ARG A 10 2.69 3.28 8.92
CA ARG A 10 2.34 4.65 8.53
C ARG A 10 3.41 5.65 8.97
N ASP A 11 3.95 5.52 10.18
CA ASP A 11 5.01 6.39 10.70
C ASP A 11 6.30 6.27 9.89
N VAL A 12 6.72 5.04 9.55
CA VAL A 12 7.90 4.79 8.70
C VAL A 12 7.73 5.41 7.30
N LEU A 13 6.55 5.27 6.70
CA LEU A 13 6.27 5.86 5.39
C LEU A 13 6.12 7.37 5.47
N GLU A 14 5.55 7.90 6.55
CA GLU A 14 5.43 9.34 6.78
C GLU A 14 6.79 10.02 6.84
N HIS A 15 7.76 9.41 7.51
CA HIS A 15 9.14 9.90 7.52
C HIS A 15 9.79 9.85 6.14
N ALA A 16 9.47 8.84 5.33
CA ALA A 16 10.03 8.67 3.99
C ALA A 16 9.44 9.62 2.94
N PHE A 17 8.21 10.11 3.15
CA PHE A 17 7.52 11.00 2.22
C PHE A 17 7.64 12.50 2.58
N ALA A 18 8.26 12.84 3.71
CA ALA A 18 8.36 14.23 4.15
C ALA A 18 9.55 14.98 3.51
N PRO A 19 9.41 16.27 3.14
CA PRO A 19 8.24 17.14 3.25
C PRO A 19 7.44 17.33 1.94
N ASP A 20 7.87 16.75 0.83
CA ASP A 20 7.34 17.07 -0.50
C ASP A 20 6.19 16.16 -0.93
N ARG A 21 5.24 16.72 -1.69
CA ARG A 21 4.28 15.91 -2.43
C ARG A 21 5.01 15.18 -3.56
N LEU A 22 4.71 13.90 -3.73
CA LEU A 22 5.39 13.05 -4.69
C LEU A 22 4.46 12.67 -5.84
N SER A 23 5.03 12.51 -7.02
CA SER A 23 4.37 11.78 -8.10
C SER A 23 4.05 10.35 -7.62
N ILE A 24 3.07 9.70 -8.23
CA ILE A 24 2.74 8.31 -7.92
C ILE A 24 3.95 7.38 -8.06
N ASP A 25 4.76 7.58 -9.12
CA ASP A 25 5.93 6.76 -9.41
C ASP A 25 7.02 6.94 -8.33
N ASP A 26 7.29 8.18 -7.93
CA ASP A 26 8.25 8.45 -6.87
C ASP A 26 7.76 7.93 -5.53
N LEU A 27 6.47 8.06 -5.22
CA LEU A 27 5.88 7.51 -4.00
C LEU A 27 6.09 5.99 -3.92
N ILE A 28 5.79 5.27 -4.99
CA ILE A 28 5.97 3.81 -5.06
C ILE A 28 7.45 3.46 -4.92
N ARG A 29 8.35 4.20 -5.60
CA ARG A 29 9.80 3.99 -5.56
C ARG A 29 10.37 4.16 -4.14
N HIS A 30 9.86 5.13 -3.38
CA HIS A 30 10.27 5.36 -1.99
C HIS A 30 9.63 4.36 -1.02
N ALA A 31 8.36 3.99 -1.24
CA ALA A 31 7.63 3.08 -0.39
C ALA A 31 8.15 1.64 -0.51
N TRP A 32 8.37 1.14 -1.73
CA TRP A 32 8.63 -0.28 -1.98
C TRP A 32 9.81 -0.86 -1.19
N PRO A 33 11.00 -0.21 -1.12
CA PRO A 33 12.13 -0.73 -0.35
C PRO A 33 11.83 -0.85 1.16
N LEU A 34 10.96 0.02 1.69
CA LEU A 34 10.55 0.00 3.09
C LEU A 34 9.57 -1.15 3.34
N LEU A 35 8.66 -1.42 2.40
CA LEU A 35 7.65 -2.46 2.50
C LEU A 35 8.21 -3.85 2.22
N ALA A 36 9.07 -4.00 1.21
CA ALA A 36 9.54 -5.26 0.66
C ALA A 36 10.68 -5.91 1.46
N THR A 37 10.51 -6.01 2.77
CA THR A 37 11.52 -6.55 3.70
C THR A 37 11.02 -7.85 4.35
N PRO A 38 11.90 -8.84 4.62
CA PRO A 38 11.52 -10.08 5.29
C PRO A 38 10.79 -9.86 6.63
N ALA A 39 11.18 -8.83 7.37
CA ALA A 39 10.56 -8.46 8.65
C ALA A 39 9.07 -8.07 8.52
N ARG A 40 8.66 -7.56 7.34
CA ARG A 40 7.29 -7.12 7.07
C ARG A 40 6.45 -8.15 6.30
N ASP A 41 7.05 -9.27 5.88
CA ASP A 41 6.33 -10.32 5.15
C ASP A 41 5.14 -10.89 5.94
N PRO A 42 5.24 -11.17 7.25
CA PRO A 42 4.10 -11.65 8.03
C PRO A 42 2.94 -10.64 8.11
N LEU A 43 3.26 -9.34 8.17
CA LEU A 43 2.25 -8.27 8.18
C LEU A 43 1.46 -8.28 6.86
N PHE A 44 2.16 -8.34 5.72
CA PHE A 44 1.49 -8.30 4.42
C PHE A 44 0.76 -9.60 4.07
N ALA A 45 1.20 -10.75 4.59
CA ALA A 45 0.41 -11.98 4.51
C ALA A 45 -0.95 -11.82 5.19
N ALA A 46 -1.00 -11.23 6.40
CA ALA A 46 -2.25 -10.97 7.11
C ALA A 46 -3.13 -9.93 6.39
N VAL A 47 -2.52 -8.88 5.81
CA VAL A 47 -3.26 -7.88 5.01
C VAL A 47 -3.91 -8.53 3.79
N LEU A 48 -3.20 -9.40 3.07
CA LEU A 48 -3.75 -10.13 1.92
C LEU A 48 -4.85 -11.12 2.31
N GLU A 49 -4.71 -11.80 3.45
CA GLU A 49 -5.75 -12.68 3.99
C GLU A 49 -7.05 -11.89 4.25
N VAL A 50 -6.96 -10.77 4.96
CA VAL A 50 -8.11 -9.89 5.23
C VAL A 50 -8.73 -9.37 3.93
N ALA A 51 -7.90 -8.96 2.96
CA ALA A 51 -8.37 -8.52 1.65
C ALA A 51 -9.10 -9.65 0.91
N GLY A 52 -8.58 -10.89 0.96
CA GLY A 52 -9.21 -12.06 0.36
C GLY A 52 -10.55 -12.41 1.01
N LEU A 53 -10.62 -12.37 2.35
CA LEU A 53 -11.86 -12.59 3.10
C LEU A 53 -12.92 -11.53 2.78
N ALA A 54 -12.52 -10.26 2.68
CA ALA A 54 -13.40 -9.17 2.28
C ALA A 54 -13.89 -9.33 0.84
N ALA A 55 -13.01 -9.68 -0.10
CA ALA A 55 -13.38 -9.96 -1.49
C ALA A 55 -14.35 -11.16 -1.59
N ALA A 56 -14.19 -12.16 -0.73
CA ALA A 56 -15.11 -13.28 -0.58
C ALA A 56 -16.41 -12.93 0.18
N ARG A 57 -16.63 -11.66 0.53
CA ARG A 57 -17.79 -11.14 1.28
C ARG A 57 -18.01 -11.87 2.61
N ARG A 58 -16.91 -12.14 3.33
CA ARG A 58 -16.95 -12.76 4.66
C ARG A 58 -16.99 -11.70 5.76
N ASP A 59 -17.96 -11.81 6.64
CA ASP A 59 -18.06 -10.94 7.82
C ASP A 59 -16.98 -11.30 8.86
N PRO A 60 -16.47 -10.31 9.62
CA PRO A 60 -16.79 -8.87 9.54
C PRO A 60 -15.97 -8.11 8.47
N TYR A 61 -15.13 -8.81 7.71
CA TYR A 61 -14.16 -8.19 6.80
C TYR A 61 -14.79 -7.51 5.58
N ALA A 62 -15.96 -7.97 5.15
CA ALA A 62 -16.75 -7.34 4.08
C ALA A 62 -17.06 -5.86 4.39
N GLU A 63 -17.28 -5.52 5.66
CA GLU A 63 -17.55 -4.15 6.11
C GLU A 63 -16.29 -3.41 6.54
N LEU A 64 -15.35 -4.11 7.20
CA LEU A 64 -14.16 -3.49 7.77
C LEU A 64 -13.07 -3.16 6.74
N ALA A 65 -12.85 -4.01 5.75
CA ALA A 65 -11.76 -3.80 4.78
C ALA A 65 -11.96 -2.55 3.90
N PRO A 66 -13.17 -2.21 3.41
CA PRO A 66 -13.40 -0.95 2.71
C PRO A 66 -13.01 0.28 3.53
N LEU A 67 -13.27 0.27 4.85
CA LEU A 67 -12.88 1.37 5.74
C LEU A 67 -11.37 1.51 5.84
N LEU A 68 -10.65 0.39 5.97
CA LEU A 68 -9.19 0.39 6.02
C LEU A 68 -8.56 0.90 4.72
N VAL A 69 -9.04 0.41 3.57
CA VAL A 69 -8.55 0.85 2.25
C VAL A 69 -8.82 2.34 2.02
N ASN A 70 -10.02 2.82 2.36
CA ASN A 70 -10.35 4.25 2.26
C ASN A 70 -9.46 5.09 3.19
N GLY A 71 -9.15 4.62 4.40
CA GLY A 71 -8.23 5.32 5.30
C GLY A 71 -6.82 5.48 4.71
N TRP A 72 -6.32 4.48 3.98
CA TRP A 72 -5.05 4.58 3.25
C TRP A 72 -5.13 5.56 2.06
N ILE A 73 -6.21 5.51 1.27
CA ILE A 73 -6.43 6.44 0.16
C ILE A 73 -6.49 7.88 0.67
N ASP A 74 -7.24 8.13 1.75
CA ASP A 74 -7.38 9.44 2.35
C ASP A 74 -6.04 9.94 2.92
N TRP A 75 -5.22 9.05 3.47
CA TRP A 75 -3.88 9.39 3.97
C TRP A 75 -2.89 9.69 2.83
N LEU A 76 -2.95 8.96 1.72
CA LEU A 76 -2.08 9.18 0.55
C LEU A 76 -2.47 10.43 -0.24
N THR A 77 -3.77 10.72 -0.37
CA THR A 77 -4.28 11.83 -1.20
C THR A 77 -3.55 13.17 -0.97
N PRO A 78 -3.33 13.68 0.26
CA PRO A 78 -2.62 14.94 0.48
C PRO A 78 -1.10 14.89 0.21
N ARG A 79 -0.53 13.69 0.03
CA ARG A 79 0.90 13.43 -0.24
C ARG A 79 1.20 13.23 -1.73
N ILE A 80 0.17 13.15 -2.57
CA ILE A 80 0.31 13.06 -4.03
C ILE A 80 0.45 14.46 -4.63
N GLU A 81 1.45 14.63 -5.49
CA GLU A 81 1.51 15.74 -6.44
C GLU A 81 0.83 15.27 -7.73
N PRO A 82 -0.42 15.71 -7.98
CA PRO A 82 -1.21 15.10 -9.04
C PRO A 82 -0.77 15.60 -10.42
N ALA A 83 -0.81 14.71 -11.41
CA ALA A 83 -0.50 15.06 -12.80
C ALA A 83 -1.53 16.05 -13.39
N GLU A 84 -2.78 16.00 -12.89
CA GLU A 84 -3.87 16.89 -13.29
C GLU A 84 -4.62 17.46 -12.07
N PRO A 85 -5.16 18.69 -12.15
CA PRO A 85 -6.00 19.24 -11.09
C PRO A 85 -7.15 18.30 -10.71
N GLY A 86 -7.23 17.95 -9.42
CA GLY A 86 -8.27 17.05 -8.90
C GLY A 86 -8.03 15.55 -9.13
N ALA A 87 -6.89 15.14 -9.68
CA ALA A 87 -6.55 13.73 -9.88
C ALA A 87 -5.99 13.02 -8.63
N ALA A 88 -5.58 13.77 -7.60
CA ALA A 88 -4.87 13.23 -6.42
C ALA A 88 -5.53 12.01 -5.77
N ARG A 89 -6.87 12.01 -5.62
CA ARG A 89 -7.59 10.83 -5.06
C ARG A 89 -7.50 9.61 -5.96
N ARG A 90 -7.64 9.79 -7.28
CA ARG A 90 -7.55 8.69 -8.26
C ARG A 90 -6.13 8.14 -8.33
N GLU A 91 -5.14 9.01 -8.25
CA GLU A 91 -3.73 8.62 -8.20
C GLU A 91 -3.38 7.91 -6.89
N ALA A 92 -3.93 8.35 -5.75
CA ALA A 92 -3.80 7.61 -4.48
C ALA A 92 -4.42 6.21 -4.56
N GLN A 93 -5.59 6.06 -5.20
CA GLN A 93 -6.20 4.75 -5.46
C GLN A 93 -5.28 3.87 -6.33
N ALA A 94 -4.70 4.44 -7.38
CA ALA A 94 -3.75 3.74 -8.23
C ALA A 94 -2.49 3.32 -7.46
N ALA A 95 -1.98 4.16 -6.56
CA ALA A 95 -0.82 3.84 -5.72
C ALA A 95 -1.11 2.65 -4.80
N VAL A 96 -2.27 2.64 -4.13
CA VAL A 96 -2.71 1.50 -3.30
C VAL A 96 -2.81 0.22 -4.14
N ALA A 97 -3.42 0.29 -5.33
CA ALA A 97 -3.55 -0.87 -6.21
C ALA A 97 -2.18 -1.43 -6.65
N GLN A 98 -1.26 -0.56 -7.06
CA GLN A 98 0.09 -0.94 -7.49
C GLN A 98 0.88 -1.59 -6.36
N LEU A 99 0.89 -0.97 -5.16
CA LEU A 99 1.57 -1.53 -3.99
C LEU A 99 0.99 -2.87 -3.57
N MET A 100 -0.35 -3.01 -3.55
CA MET A 100 -1.01 -4.28 -3.24
C MET A 100 -0.66 -5.38 -4.26
N GLY A 101 -0.58 -5.04 -5.55
CA GLY A 101 -0.15 -5.97 -6.60
C GLY A 101 1.29 -6.45 -6.42
N LEU A 102 2.22 -5.55 -6.10
CA LEU A 102 3.61 -5.91 -5.80
C LEU A 102 3.73 -6.79 -4.55
N LEU A 103 2.97 -6.46 -3.50
CA LEU A 103 2.92 -7.25 -2.26
C LEU A 103 2.35 -8.66 -2.53
N LEU A 104 1.32 -8.78 -3.36
CA LEU A 104 0.79 -10.08 -3.80
C LEU A 104 1.87 -10.89 -4.51
N LEU A 105 2.57 -10.31 -5.50
CA LEU A 105 3.66 -10.99 -6.20
C LEU A 105 4.76 -11.44 -5.24
N ARG A 106 5.09 -10.63 -4.23
CA ARG A 106 6.11 -10.97 -3.24
C ARG A 106 5.70 -12.17 -2.40
N GLN A 107 4.44 -12.21 -1.96
CA GLN A 107 3.92 -13.26 -1.09
C GLN A 107 3.66 -14.58 -1.83
N VAL A 108 3.22 -14.51 -3.10
CA VAL A 108 2.85 -15.70 -3.89
C VAL A 108 3.98 -16.20 -4.77
N SER A 109 4.76 -15.29 -5.36
CA SER A 109 5.80 -15.60 -6.36
C SER A 109 7.22 -15.29 -5.87
N GLY A 110 7.36 -14.73 -4.67
CA GLY A 110 8.64 -14.45 -4.03
C GLY A 110 9.23 -13.08 -4.37
N ALA A 111 10.16 -12.64 -3.51
CA ALA A 111 10.78 -11.32 -3.54
C ALA A 111 11.46 -10.97 -4.88
N THR A 112 12.11 -11.94 -5.54
CA THR A 112 12.81 -11.71 -6.81
C THR A 112 11.86 -11.25 -7.92
N ILE A 113 10.68 -11.86 -8.03
CA ILE A 113 9.69 -11.52 -9.05
C ILE A 113 9.08 -10.15 -8.75
N ALA A 114 8.68 -9.91 -7.50
CA ALA A 114 8.13 -8.63 -7.07
C ALA A 114 9.11 -7.46 -7.29
N ASN A 115 10.40 -7.66 -6.97
CA ASN A 115 11.42 -6.64 -7.19
C ASN A 115 11.70 -6.36 -8.67
N ARG A 116 11.51 -7.34 -9.56
CA ARG A 116 11.57 -7.08 -11.02
C ARG A 116 10.38 -6.25 -11.47
N ALA A 117 9.17 -6.59 -11.01
CA ALA A 117 7.96 -5.84 -11.33
C ALA A 117 8.01 -4.40 -10.82
N ALA A 118 8.47 -4.19 -9.59
CA ALA A 118 8.62 -2.86 -9.00
C ALA A 118 9.59 -1.94 -9.75
N ARG A 119 10.52 -2.50 -10.54
CA ARG A 119 11.43 -1.71 -11.41
C ARG A 119 10.81 -1.29 -12.74
N GLN A 120 9.57 -1.69 -13.02
CA GLN A 120 8.85 -1.33 -14.25
C GLN A 120 7.76 -0.28 -13.98
N LEU A 121 7.60 0.12 -12.73
CA LEU A 121 6.82 1.28 -12.28
C LEU A 121 7.82 2.41 -12.03
#